data_AF-A0A8T5SQW2-F1
#
_entry.id   AF-A0A8T5SQW2-F1
#
_cell.length_a   1.000
_cell.length_b   1.000
_cell.length_c   1.000
_cell.angle_alpha   90.00
_cell.angle_beta   90.00
_cell.angle_gamma   90.00
#
_symmetry.space_group_name_H-M   'P 1'
#
loop_
_entity.id
_entity.type
_entity.pdbx_description
1 polymer ?
#
loop_
_entity_poly.entity_id
_entity_poly.type
_entity_poly.pdbx_seq_one_letter_code
_entity_poly.pdbx_strand_id
1 'polypeptide(L)'
;MTVIVLAMHGAPAKDFPGSELMEFFKLHMALEHGGDGYPQAMHHKHDEMDDKIRQWPRNAENDPFWDASHKLAEELSRVTRYDVIV
;
A
#
# COMPACT_ATOMS: atom_id res chain seq x y z
N MET A 1 22.67 -1.70 -16.17
CA MET A 1 21.75 -0.66 -15.69
C MET A 1 21.55 -0.91 -14.21
N THR A 2 21.74 0.12 -13.38
CA THR A 2 21.60 0.02 -11.92
C THR A 2 20.38 0.81 -11.50
N VAL A 3 19.53 0.22 -10.67
CA VAL A 3 18.31 0.82 -10.12
C VAL A 3 18.38 0.70 -8.61
N ILE A 4 17.91 1.71 -7.89
CA ILE A 4 17.76 1.68 -6.43
C ILE A 4 16.30 1.40 -6.12
N VAL A 5 16.03 0.42 -5.26
CA VAL A 5 14.69 0.14 -4.74
C VAL A 5 14.63 0.63 -3.29
N LEU A 6 13.75 1.60 -3.03
CA LEU A 6 13.51 2.17 -1.72
C LEU A 6 12.30 1.49 -1.08
N ALA A 7 12.54 0.38 -0.38
CA ALA A 7 11.49 -0.35 0.33
C ALA A 7 11.22 0.26 1.71
N MET A 8 9.98 0.69 1.96
CA MET A 8 9.55 1.28 3.23
C MET A 8 8.28 0.59 3.75
N HIS A 9 8.06 0.62 5.07
CA HIS A 9 6.81 0.14 5.64
C HIS A 9 5.69 1.12 5.27
N GLY A 10 4.66 0.62 4.59
CA GLY A 10 3.47 1.40 4.27
C GLY A 10 2.45 1.41 5.41
N ALA A 11 1.50 2.33 5.31
CA ALA A 11 0.28 2.35 6.12
C ALA A 11 -0.91 2.78 5.25
N PRO A 12 -2.16 2.47 5.63
CA PRO A 12 -3.32 3.12 5.03
C PRO A 12 -3.30 4.63 5.25
N ALA A 13 -3.81 5.41 4.28
CA ALA A 13 -3.96 6.85 4.45
C ALA A 13 -4.91 7.14 5.63
N LYS A 14 -4.62 8.19 6.41
CA LYS A 14 -5.35 8.53 7.63
C LYS A 14 -6.83 8.86 7.41
N ASP A 15 -7.16 9.33 6.21
CA ASP A 15 -8.52 9.71 5.80
C ASP A 15 -9.25 8.57 5.06
N PHE A 16 -8.65 7.39 4.92
CA PHE A 16 -9.33 6.22 4.38
C PHE A 16 -10.49 5.80 5.31
N PRO A 17 -11.67 5.43 4.77
CA PRO A 17 -12.83 5.08 5.59
C PRO A 17 -12.55 3.92 6.56
N GLY A 18 -12.58 4.20 7.87
CA GLY A 18 -12.26 3.21 8.90
C GLY A 18 -13.18 1.98 8.92
N SER A 19 -14.45 2.12 8.50
CA SER A 19 -15.38 0.98 8.37
C SER A 19 -14.94 0.01 7.28
N GLU A 20 -14.49 0.53 6.14
CA GLU A 20 -14.00 -0.28 5.02
C GLU A 20 -12.67 -0.93 5.37
N LEU A 21 -11.78 -0.20 6.04
CA LEU A 21 -10.50 -0.74 6.50
C LEU A 21 -10.70 -1.89 7.49
N MET A 22 -11.65 -1.75 8.42
CA MET A 22 -12.00 -2.82 9.36
C MET A 22 -12.58 -4.04 8.64
N GLU A 23 -13.42 -3.84 7.63
CA GLU A 23 -13.97 -4.93 6.82
C GLU A 23 -12.87 -5.65 6.02
N PHE A 24 -11.94 -4.90 5.43
CA PHE A 24 -10.77 -5.47 4.78
C PHE A 24 -9.96 -6.34 5.73
N PHE A 25 -9.60 -5.84 6.91
CA PHE A 25 -8.80 -6.61 7.86
C PHE A 25 -9.53 -7.85 8.37
N LYS A 26 -10.85 -7.78 8.60
CA LYS A 26 -11.64 -8.97 8.96
C LYS A 26 -11.59 -10.04 7.87
N LEU A 27 -11.73 -9.63 6.60
CA LEU A 27 -11.67 -10.53 5.46
C LEU A 27 -10.27 -11.10 5.25
N HIS A 28 -9.25 -10.25 5.35
CA HIS A 28 -7.84 -10.64 5.23
C HIS A 28 -7.47 -11.70 6.28
N MET A 29 -7.80 -11.46 7.55
CA MET A 29 -7.56 -12.44 8.62
C MET A 29 -8.33 -13.75 8.40
N ALA A 30 -9.55 -13.70 7.87
CA ALA A 30 -10.31 -14.91 7.57
C ALA A 30 -9.59 -15.74 6.49
N LEU A 31 -9.19 -15.11 5.38
CA LEU A 31 -8.48 -15.76 4.28
C LEU A 31 -7.12 -16.31 4.71
N GLU A 32 -6.35 -15.57 5.54
CA GLU A 32 -5.07 -16.05 6.08
C GLU A 32 -5.22 -17.34 6.91
N HIS A 33 -6.29 -17.46 7.70
CA HIS A 33 -6.49 -18.63 8.57
C HIS A 33 -7.12 -19.84 7.88
N GLY A 34 -7.99 -19.64 6.89
CA GLY A 34 -8.71 -20.76 6.23
C GLY A 34 -8.19 -21.14 4.85
N GLY A 35 -7.22 -20.40 4.28
CA GLY A 35 -6.58 -20.73 3.01
C GLY A 35 -7.57 -20.81 1.83
N ASP A 36 -7.27 -21.66 0.85
CA ASP A 36 -8.03 -21.81 -0.40
C ASP A 36 -9.42 -22.45 -0.25
N GLY A 37 -9.85 -22.74 0.98
CA GLY A 37 -11.17 -23.33 1.27
C GLY A 37 -12.33 -22.34 1.15
N TYR A 38 -12.05 -21.05 1.00
CA TYR A 38 -13.07 -20.01 0.89
C TYR A 38 -13.57 -19.82 -0.55
N PRO A 39 -14.82 -19.36 -0.73
CA PRO A 39 -15.36 -19.07 -2.05
C PRO A 39 -14.49 -18.04 -2.80
N GLN A 40 -14.30 -18.24 -4.11
CA GLN A 40 -13.57 -17.29 -4.97
C GLN A 40 -14.08 -15.85 -4.87
N ALA A 41 -15.37 -15.66 -4.61
CA ALA A 41 -15.97 -14.34 -4.38
C ALA A 41 -15.37 -13.60 -3.16
N MET A 42 -14.91 -14.31 -2.13
CA MET A 42 -14.21 -13.70 -0.98
C MET A 42 -12.82 -13.21 -1.37
N HIS A 43 -12.07 -14.00 -2.16
CA HIS A 43 -10.78 -13.56 -2.70
C HIS A 43 -10.94 -12.33 -3.59
N HIS A 44 -11.91 -12.37 -4.51
CA HIS A 44 -12.18 -11.23 -5.37
C HIS A 44 -12.52 -9.96 -4.57
N LYS A 45 -13.37 -10.07 -3.56
CA LYS A 45 -13.70 -8.94 -2.69
C LYS A 45 -12.48 -8.46 -1.90
N HIS A 46 -11.60 -9.36 -1.45
CA HIS A 46 -10.36 -9.00 -0.77
C HIS A 46 -9.45 -8.19 -1.70
N ASP A 47 -9.25 -8.66 -2.93
CA ASP A 47 -8.45 -7.98 -3.96
C ASP A 47 -9.02 -6.59 -4.29
N GLU A 48 -10.34 -6.48 -4.49
CA GLU A 48 -11.01 -5.20 -4.75
C GLU A 48 -10.78 -4.19 -3.61
N MET A 49 -10.83 -4.65 -2.35
CA MET A 49 -10.60 -3.80 -1.20
C MET A 49 -9.12 -3.43 -1.03
N ASP A 50 -8.20 -4.36 -1.29
CA ASP A 50 -6.75 -4.10 -1.28
C ASP A 50 -6.39 -3.05 -2.34
N ASP A 51 -6.88 -3.22 -3.56
CA ASP A 51 -6.68 -2.26 -4.65
C ASP A 51 -7.21 -0.88 -4.29
N LYS A 52 -8.40 -0.81 -3.69
CA LYS A 52 -8.97 0.46 -3.22
C LYS A 52 -8.09 1.14 -2.17
N ILE A 53 -7.53 0.39 -1.22
CA ILE A 53 -6.63 0.92 -0.18
C ILE A 53 -5.31 1.40 -0.80
N ARG A 54 -4.76 0.67 -1.77
CA ARG A 54 -3.51 1.01 -2.46
C ARG A 54 -3.64 2.24 -3.34
N GLN A 55 -4.75 2.34 -4.09
CA GLN A 55 -5.01 3.43 -5.04
C GLN A 55 -5.58 4.68 -4.37
N TRP A 56 -5.87 4.65 -3.07
CA TRP A 56 -6.38 5.80 -2.35
C TRP A 56 -5.44 7.00 -2.51
N PRO A 57 -5.93 8.20 -2.86
CA PRO A 57 -5.07 9.37 -3.05
C PRO A 57 -4.25 9.69 -1.80
N ARG A 58 -2.93 9.90 -1.98
CA ARG A 58 -2.00 10.19 -0.89
C ARG A 58 -1.39 11.58 -1.07
N ASN A 59 -1.18 12.25 0.06
CA ASN A 59 -0.51 13.54 0.14
C ASN A 59 0.15 13.68 1.54
N ALA A 60 0.89 14.76 1.74
CA ALA A 60 1.60 15.01 3.00
C ALA A 60 0.69 15.11 4.24
N GLU A 61 -0.60 15.44 4.08
CA GLU A 61 -1.55 15.58 5.18
C GLU A 61 -2.11 14.22 5.62
N ASN A 62 -2.59 13.42 4.66
CA ASN A 62 -3.21 12.13 4.94
C ASN A 62 -2.21 10.97 5.05
N ASP A 63 -1.01 11.10 4.48
CA ASP A 63 0.07 10.11 4.58
C ASP A 63 1.47 10.76 4.50
N PRO A 64 1.97 11.32 5.62
CA PRO A 64 3.28 11.97 5.65
C PRO A 64 4.45 11.00 5.43
N PHE A 65 4.27 9.70 5.68
CA PHE A 65 5.33 8.71 5.46
C PHE A 65 5.48 8.40 3.97
N TRP A 66 4.37 8.21 3.25
CA TRP A 66 4.40 8.05 1.80
C TRP A 66 5.02 9.27 1.10
N ASP A 67 4.63 10.48 1.50
CA ASP A 67 5.19 11.73 0.96
C ASP A 67 6.70 11.87 1.22
N ALA A 68 7.14 11.60 2.46
CA ALA A 68 8.57 11.64 2.80
C ALA A 68 9.39 10.59 2.04
N SER A 69 8.82 9.40 1.80
CA SER A 69 9.47 8.33 1.05
C SER A 69 9.70 8.72 -0.41
N HIS A 70 8.70 9.35 -1.04
CA HIS A 70 8.81 9.82 -2.42
C HIS A 70 9.83 10.96 -2.55
N LYS A 71 9.81 11.92 -1.61
CA LYS A 71 10.82 13.00 -1.57
C LYS A 71 12.24 12.46 -1.38
N LEU A 72 12.41 11.44 -0.53
CA LEU A 72 13.70 10.78 -0.35
C LEU A 72 14.17 10.10 -1.65
N ALA A 73 13.27 9.44 -2.37
CA ALA A 73 13.58 8.81 -3.65
C ALA A 73 14.00 9.82 -4.72
N GLU A 74 13.29 10.95 -4.83
CA GLU A 74 13.65 12.05 -5.73
C GLU A 74 15.08 12.57 -5.44
N GLU A 75 15.40 12.81 -4.18
CA GLU A 75 16.73 13.26 -3.76
C GLU A 75 17.81 12.20 -4.02
N LEU A 76 17.51 10.92 -3.75
CA LEU A 76 18.43 9.82 -4.07
C LEU A 76 18.70 9.73 -5.56
N SER A 77 17.67 9.86 -6.40
CA SER A 77 17.84 9.84 -7.86
C SER A 77 18.71 11.02 -8.32
N ARG A 78 18.46 12.22 -7.77
CA ARG A 78 19.22 13.43 -8.09
C ARG A 78 20.71 13.30 -7.77
N VAL A 79 21.05 12.75 -6.61
CA VAL A 79 22.43 12.62 -6.13
C VAL A 79 23.18 11.47 -6.79
N THR A 80 22.50 10.33 -6.99
CA THR A 80 23.15 9.10 -7.50
C THR A 80 23.12 8.97 -9.02
N ARG A 81 22.23 9.71 -9.70
CA ARG A 81 21.92 9.58 -11.13
C ARG A 81 21.38 8.20 -11.53
N TYR A 82 20.91 7.41 -10.56
CA TYR A 82 20.18 6.18 -10.82
C TYR A 82 18.68 6.41 -10.75
N ASP A 83 17.95 5.56 -11.47
CA ASP A 83 16.51 5.45 -11.29
C ASP A 83 16.24 4.91 -9.89
N VAL A 84 15.26 5.52 -9.20
CA VAL A 84 14.82 5.09 -7.88
C VAL A 84 13.35 4.71 -7.96
N ILE A 85 13.03 3.50 -7.49
CA ILE A 85 11.66 2.98 -7.40
C ILE A 85 11.29 2.93 -5.91
N VAL A 86 10.10 3.43 -5.58
CA VAL A 86 9.50 3.39 -4.22
C VAL A 86 8.42 2.33 -4.19
#